data_AF-A0A392N3S1-F1
#
_entry.id   AF-A0A392N3S1-F1
#
_cell.length_a   1.000
_cell.length_b   1.000
_cell.length_c   1.000
_cell.angle_alpha   90.00
_cell.angle_beta   90.00
_cell.angle_gamma   90.00
#
_symmetry.space_group_name_H-M   'P 1'
#
loop_
_entity.id
_entity.type
_entity.pdbx_description
1 polymer ?
#
loop_
_entity_poly.entity_id
_entity_poly.type
_entity_poly.pdbx_seq_one_letter_code
_entity_poly.pdbx_strand_id
1 'polypeptide(L)'
;MKYDPEGEYIRQWLPELARIPTEWIHHPWDAPLTVLTASGVELGQNYPKPIIDKDLAREQLAQAIFKMWENEADSKPSSSKDRKEVVDDSENLAIPKVFLKNKAPRGATSSNDQKVPILQNPKIKSDPPNKKRLK
;
A
#
# COMPACT_ATOMS: atom_id res chain seq x y z
N MET A 1 -10.35 -4.82 -0.11
CA MET A 1 -9.60 -4.44 1.12
C MET A 1 -9.25 -5.72 1.86
N LYS A 2 -7.96 -6.05 1.98
CA LYS A 2 -7.52 -7.37 2.48
C LYS A 2 -7.45 -7.45 4.00
N TYR A 3 -7.25 -6.31 4.67
CA TYR A 3 -6.91 -6.27 6.10
C TYR A 3 -8.06 -5.73 6.95
N ASP A 4 -8.82 -4.77 6.44
CA ASP A 4 -9.98 -4.22 7.12
C ASP A 4 -11.13 -4.04 6.12
N PRO A 5 -11.96 -5.07 5.92
CA PRO A 5 -13.07 -5.03 4.96
C PRO A 5 -14.20 -4.10 5.42
N GLU A 6 -14.44 -4.01 6.74
CA GLU A 6 -15.54 -3.21 7.30
C GLU A 6 -15.13 -1.79 7.69
N GLY A 7 -13.83 -1.49 7.76
CA GLY A 7 -13.34 -0.18 8.20
C GLY A 7 -13.29 -0.03 9.73
N GLU A 8 -13.55 -1.09 10.49
CA GLU A 8 -13.73 -1.04 11.96
C GLU A 8 -12.47 -0.50 12.65
N TYR A 9 -11.30 -0.84 12.11
CA TYR A 9 -10.02 -0.35 12.64
C TYR A 9 -9.92 1.16 12.48
N ILE A 10 -10.26 1.68 11.30
CA ILE A 10 -10.25 3.13 11.04
C ILE A 10 -11.26 3.83 11.95
N ARG A 11 -12.47 3.28 12.13
CA ARG A 11 -13.50 3.88 13.01
C ARG A 11 -13.06 3.99 14.47
N GLN A 12 -12.29 3.01 14.95
CA GLN A 12 -11.81 2.99 16.33
C GLN A 12 -10.69 4.01 16.59
N TRP A 13 -9.75 4.14 15.64
CA TRP A 13 -8.57 4.98 15.81
C TRP A 13 -8.74 6.41 15.29
N LEU A 14 -9.62 6.59 14.31
CA LEU A 14 -9.96 7.87 13.69
C LEU A 14 -11.48 8.07 13.82
N PRO A 15 -11.97 8.42 15.02
CA PRO A 15 -13.41 8.58 15.28
C PRO A 15 -14.05 9.65 14.39
N GLU A 16 -13.26 10.59 13.87
CA GLU A 16 -13.70 11.60 12.93
C GLU A 16 -14.15 11.02 11.58
N LEU A 17 -13.65 9.85 11.19
CA LEU A 17 -14.07 9.13 9.98
C LEU A 17 -15.14 8.06 10.26
N ALA A 18 -15.55 7.86 11.51
CA ALA A 18 -16.39 6.73 11.91
C ALA A 18 -17.76 6.70 11.20
N ARG A 19 -18.26 7.87 10.79
CA ARG A 19 -19.55 8.06 10.12
C ARG A 19 -19.49 7.89 8.60
N ILE A 20 -18.30 7.73 8.03
CA ILE A 20 -18.14 7.51 6.58
C ILE A 20 -18.59 6.08 6.23
N PRO A 21 -19.32 5.89 5.10
CA PRO A 21 -19.64 4.57 4.60
C PRO A 21 -18.39 3.73 4.35
N THR A 22 -18.47 2.42 4.58
CA THR A 22 -17.35 1.48 4.43
C THR A 22 -16.68 1.54 3.06
N GLU A 23 -17.44 1.85 2.01
CA GLU A 23 -16.91 2.02 0.65
C GLU A 23 -15.82 3.11 0.57
N TRP A 24 -15.93 4.17 1.37
CA TRP A 24 -15.09 5.37 1.26
C TRP A 24 -14.11 5.54 2.42
N ILE A 25 -14.24 4.76 3.50
CA ILE A 25 -13.47 4.96 4.74
C ILE A 25 -11.94 4.81 4.54
N HIS A 26 -11.51 4.03 3.55
CA HIS A 26 -10.08 3.85 3.21
C HIS A 26 -9.54 4.88 2.22
N HIS A 27 -10.43 5.65 1.58
CA HIS A 27 -10.10 6.68 0.61
C HIS A 27 -11.11 7.83 0.69
N PRO A 28 -11.14 8.56 1.82
CA PRO A 28 -12.11 9.64 2.02
C PRO A 28 -11.96 10.79 1.01
N TRP A 29 -10.77 10.93 0.39
CA TRP A 29 -10.52 11.90 -0.67
C TRP A 29 -11.23 11.60 -2.00
N ASP A 30 -11.62 10.34 -2.25
CA ASP A 30 -12.35 9.94 -3.45
C ASP A 30 -13.88 10.03 -3.26
N ALA A 31 -14.33 10.28 -2.02
CA ALA A 31 -15.75 10.30 -1.68
C ALA A 31 -16.48 11.52 -2.23
N PRO A 32 -17.74 11.39 -2.65
CA PRO A 32 -18.53 12.54 -3.09
C PRO A 32 -18.78 13.49 -1.91
N LEU A 33 -18.80 14.79 -2.22
CA LEU A 33 -18.94 15.84 -1.20
C LEU A 33 -20.21 15.69 -0.35
N THR A 34 -21.29 15.15 -0.93
CA THR A 34 -22.55 14.86 -0.22
C THR A 34 -22.39 13.83 0.90
N VAL A 35 -21.55 12.82 0.68
CA VAL A 35 -21.26 11.79 1.70
C VAL A 35 -20.36 12.39 2.77
N LEU A 36 -19.34 13.15 2.38
CA LEU A 36 -18.44 13.82 3.32
C LEU A 36 -19.19 14.77 4.25
N THR A 37 -20.07 15.61 3.72
CA THR A 37 -20.87 16.53 4.54
C THR A 37 -21.89 15.80 5.41
N ALA A 38 -22.54 14.74 4.92
CA ALA A 38 -23.45 13.91 5.70
C ALA A 38 -22.74 13.20 6.87
N SER A 39 -21.50 12.80 6.68
CA SER A 39 -20.65 12.19 7.71
C SER A 39 -19.98 13.23 8.63
N GLY A 40 -20.06 14.53 8.30
CA GLY A 40 -19.43 15.62 9.06
C GLY A 40 -17.92 15.70 8.88
N VAL A 41 -17.38 15.25 7.74
CA VAL A 41 -15.95 15.23 7.44
C VAL A 41 -15.60 16.31 6.43
N GLU A 42 -14.71 17.22 6.83
CA GLU A 42 -14.16 18.26 5.97
C GLU A 42 -12.68 17.99 5.65
N LEU A 43 -12.39 17.73 4.37
CA LEU A 43 -11.04 17.49 3.90
C LEU A 43 -10.21 18.79 3.90
N GLY A 44 -9.11 18.78 4.65
CA GLY A 44 -8.23 19.92 4.91
C GLY A 44 -8.46 20.60 6.25
N GLN A 45 -9.52 20.23 6.98
CA GLN A 45 -9.81 20.74 8.33
C GLN A 45 -9.88 19.60 9.33
N ASN A 46 -10.94 18.80 9.25
CA ASN A 46 -11.20 17.68 10.15
C ASN A 46 -10.36 16.45 9.79
N TYR A 47 -10.03 16.28 8.50
CA TYR A 47 -9.11 15.26 8.04
C TYR A 47 -8.23 15.81 6.91
N PRO A 48 -6.90 15.66 6.92
CA PRO A 48 -6.05 16.25 5.90
C PRO A 48 -6.26 15.63 4.51
N LYS A 49 -6.01 16.42 3.46
CA LYS A 49 -5.94 15.90 2.09
C LYS A 49 -4.65 15.09 1.91
N PRO A 50 -4.60 14.14 0.96
CA PRO A 50 -3.36 13.47 0.60
C PRO A 50 -2.25 14.49 0.32
N ILE A 51 -1.14 14.36 1.04
CA ILE A 51 0.00 15.27 0.93
C ILE A 51 0.66 15.16 -0.45
N ILE A 52 0.65 13.95 -1.01
CA ILE A 52 1.22 13.62 -2.31
C ILE A 52 0.17 12.83 -3.08
N ASP A 53 0.01 13.15 -4.36
CA ASP A 53 -0.82 12.36 -5.26
C ASP A 53 -0.16 10.98 -5.54
N LYS A 54 -0.99 9.95 -5.65
CA LYS A 54 -0.54 8.57 -5.86
C LYS A 54 0.24 8.42 -7.16
N ASP A 55 -0.17 9.12 -8.22
CA ASP A 55 0.51 9.03 -9.52
C ASP A 55 1.86 9.75 -9.50
N LEU A 56 1.93 10.93 -8.87
CA LEU A 56 3.17 11.64 -8.64
C LEU A 56 4.16 10.81 -7.81
N ALA A 57 3.68 10.17 -6.74
CA ALA A 57 4.50 9.32 -5.88
C ALA A 57 5.10 8.13 -6.67
N ARG A 58 4.35 7.55 -7.61
CA ARG A 58 4.83 6.46 -8.46
C ARG A 58 5.94 6.92 -9.41
N GLU A 59 5.78 8.09 -10.01
CA GLU A 59 6.80 8.65 -10.89
C GLU A 59 8.10 8.95 -10.13
N GLN A 60 7.99 9.63 -8.99
CA GLN A 60 9.13 9.95 -8.13
C GLN A 60 9.85 8.68 -7.66
N LEU A 61 9.10 7.63 -7.31
CA LEU A 61 9.66 6.34 -6.95
C LEU A 61 10.46 5.73 -8.11
N ALA A 62 9.91 5.74 -9.34
CA ALA A 62 10.58 5.21 -10.51
C ALA A 62 11.89 5.96 -10.81
N GLN A 63 11.87 7.29 -10.76
CA GLN A 63 13.06 8.11 -10.94
C GLN A 63 14.12 7.83 -9.86
N ALA A 64 13.71 7.71 -8.59
CA ALA A 64 14.62 7.40 -7.50
C ALA A 64 15.27 6.01 -7.66
N ILE A 65 14.51 5.00 -8.09
CA ILE A 65 15.02 3.66 -8.37
C ILE A 65 16.04 3.71 -9.52
N PHE A 66 15.73 4.42 -10.60
CA PHE A 66 16.64 4.54 -11.75
C PHE A 66 17.96 5.22 -11.36
N LYS A 67 17.88 6.34 -10.64
CA LYS A 67 19.05 7.06 -10.11
C LYS A 67 19.91 6.17 -9.21
N MET A 68 19.29 5.34 -8.38
CA MET A 68 20.01 4.38 -7.53
C MET A 68 20.82 3.38 -8.38
N TRP A 69 20.24 2.87 -9.48
CA TRP A 69 20.92 1.93 -10.38
C TRP A 69 22.08 2.56 -11.14
N GLU A 70 21.95 3.82 -11.57
CA GLU A 70 23.05 4.57 -12.21
C GLU A 70 24.22 4.72 -11.24
N ASN A 71 23.95 5.17 -10.01
CA ASN A 71 24.98 5.32 -8.99
C ASN A 71 25.68 3.99 -8.64
N GLU A 72 24.96 2.87 -8.65
CA GLU A 72 25.53 1.53 -8.42
C GLU A 72 26.45 1.09 -9.59
N ALA A 73 26.10 1.45 -10.83
CA ALA A 73 26.94 1.18 -11.99
C ALA A 73 28.24 1.99 -11.94
N ASP A 74 28.16 3.26 -11.54
CA ASP A 74 29.32 4.16 -11.44
C ASP A 74 30.24 3.84 -10.26
N SER A 75 29.69 3.23 -9.21
CA SER A 75 30.44 2.89 -7.99
C SER A 75 31.06 1.49 -8.01
N LYS A 76 31.01 0.74 -9.13
CA LYS A 76 31.78 -0.51 -9.29
C LYS A 76 33.28 -0.22 -9.16
N PRO A 77 33.94 -0.60 -8.06
CA PRO A 77 35.38 -0.46 -7.95
C PRO A 77 36.02 -1.54 -8.81
N SER A 78 36.98 -1.14 -9.62
CA SER A 78 37.96 -2.02 -10.28
C SER A 78 38.60 -2.96 -9.25
N SER A 79 38.06 -4.18 -9.10
CA SER A 79 38.78 -5.28 -8.50
C SER A 79 39.44 -6.12 -9.60
N SER A 80 40.75 -6.31 -9.44
CA SER A 80 41.66 -7.17 -10.21
C SER A 80 41.88 -6.83 -11.69
N LYS A 81 42.85 -5.93 -11.91
CA LYS A 81 43.70 -5.93 -13.09
C LYS A 81 44.60 -7.16 -13.03
N ASP A 82 44.13 -8.31 -13.54
CA ASP A 82 44.96 -9.43 -13.99
C ASP A 82 44.07 -10.54 -14.57
N ARG A 83 43.77 -10.48 -15.88
CA ARG A 83 43.52 -11.67 -16.68
C ARG A 83 43.98 -11.43 -18.12
N LYS A 84 44.87 -12.33 -18.55
CA LYS A 84 45.49 -12.45 -19.87
C LYS A 84 44.43 -12.47 -20.97
N GLU A 85 44.74 -11.81 -22.09
CA GLU A 85 43.98 -11.86 -23.34
C GLU A 85 43.89 -13.29 -23.86
N VAL A 86 42.66 -13.72 -24.16
CA VAL A 86 42.38 -14.72 -25.18
C VAL A 86 41.41 -14.06 -26.14
N VAL A 87 41.89 -13.86 -27.36
CA VAL A 87 41.11 -13.40 -28.52
C VAL A 87 40.10 -14.49 -28.87
N ASP A 88 38.83 -14.10 -29.01
CA ASP A 88 37.85 -14.89 -29.75
C ASP A 88 37.08 -13.91 -30.65
N ASP A 89 37.37 -14.00 -31.94
CA ASP A 89 36.72 -13.26 -33.01
C ASP A 89 35.33 -13.87 -33.26
N SER A 90 34.28 -13.25 -32.74
CA SER A 90 32.92 -13.57 -33.22
C SER A 90 31.99 -12.38 -33.05
N GLU A 91 31.76 -11.72 -34.19
CA GLU A 91 30.74 -10.71 -34.39
C GLU A 91 29.36 -11.32 -34.11
N ASN A 92 28.53 -10.73 -33.25
CA ASN A 92 27.06 -10.78 -33.41
C ASN A 92 26.33 -9.80 -32.47
N LEU A 93 25.66 -8.87 -33.14
CA LEU A 93 24.48 -8.08 -32.77
C LEU A 93 23.70 -8.53 -31.52
N ALA A 94 23.50 -7.60 -30.58
CA ALA A 94 22.18 -7.16 -30.09
C ALA A 94 22.31 -6.40 -28.77
N ILE A 95 21.59 -5.27 -28.70
CA ILE A 95 21.22 -4.60 -27.45
C ILE A 95 20.89 -5.66 -26.39
N PRO A 96 21.40 -5.58 -25.14
CA PRO A 96 21.03 -6.53 -24.11
C PRO A 96 19.55 -6.33 -23.78
N LYS A 97 18.70 -7.10 -24.47
CA LYS A 97 17.30 -7.27 -24.13
C LYS A 97 17.32 -8.06 -22.84
N VAL A 98 17.26 -7.34 -21.71
CA VAL A 98 17.09 -7.91 -20.36
C VAL A 98 15.88 -8.82 -20.41
N PHE A 99 16.14 -10.12 -20.61
CA PHE A 99 15.17 -11.17 -20.42
C PHE A 99 14.76 -11.07 -18.95
N LEU A 100 13.49 -10.78 -18.71
CA LEU A 100 12.83 -11.00 -17.43
C LEU A 100 12.81 -12.52 -17.21
N LYS A 101 13.95 -13.09 -16.83
CA LYS A 101 14.00 -14.42 -16.26
C LYS A 101 13.31 -14.28 -14.92
N ASN A 102 12.07 -14.75 -14.86
CA ASN A 102 11.24 -14.86 -13.68
C ASN A 102 12.09 -15.29 -12.47
N LYS A 103 12.65 -14.31 -11.76
CA LYS A 103 13.22 -14.51 -10.45
C LYS A 103 12.03 -14.63 -9.54
N ALA A 104 11.94 -15.78 -8.88
CA ALA A 104 11.01 -16.00 -7.78
C ALA A 104 10.94 -14.72 -6.94
N PRO A 105 9.74 -14.24 -6.58
CA PRO A 105 9.62 -13.04 -5.78
C PRO A 105 10.43 -13.29 -4.51
N ARG A 106 11.47 -12.49 -4.28
CA ARG A 106 12.10 -12.41 -2.97
C ARG A 106 11.03 -11.87 -2.05
N GLY A 107 10.31 -12.78 -1.42
CA GLY A 107 9.28 -12.50 -0.45
C GLY A 107 9.95 -11.84 0.74
N ALA A 108 9.98 -10.50 0.75
CA ALA A 108 9.89 -9.77 2.00
C ALA A 108 8.42 -9.88 2.47
N THR A 109 7.95 -11.11 2.74
CA THR A 109 6.72 -11.31 3.48
C THR A 109 7.07 -11.17 4.94
N SER A 110 7.26 -9.93 5.41
CA SER A 110 6.90 -9.66 6.81
C SER A 110 5.37 -9.71 6.86
N SER A 111 4.84 -10.94 6.87
CA SER A 111 3.40 -11.18 6.84
C SER A 111 2.73 -10.78 8.16
N ASN A 112 3.52 -10.49 9.20
CA ASN A 112 3.04 -10.14 10.52
C ASN A 112 2.80 -8.62 10.66
N ASP A 113 3.64 -7.77 10.06
CA ASP A 113 3.50 -6.31 10.18
C ASP A 113 2.31 -5.74 9.39
N GLN A 114 1.80 -6.49 8.41
CA GLN A 114 0.64 -6.07 7.62
C GLN A 114 -0.71 -6.55 8.17
N LYS A 115 -0.74 -7.25 9.31
CA LYS A 115 -1.99 -7.69 9.95
C LYS A 115 -2.46 -6.62 10.94
N VAL A 116 -3.64 -6.05 10.69
CA VAL A 116 -4.34 -5.32 11.74
C VAL A 116 -4.90 -6.31 12.77
N PRO A 117 -4.77 -6.07 14.08
CA PRO A 117 -5.40 -6.93 15.08
C PRO A 117 -6.92 -6.99 14.85
N ILE A 118 -7.43 -8.19 14.64
CA ILE A 118 -8.88 -8.43 14.65
C ILE A 118 -9.30 -8.40 16.12
N LEU A 119 -9.78 -7.24 16.59
CA LEU A 119 -10.40 -7.16 17.91
C LEU A 119 -11.74 -7.90 17.83
N GLN A 120 -11.78 -9.10 18.41
CA GLN A 120 -13.04 -9.79 18.68
C GLN A 120 -13.82 -8.94 19.68
N ASN A 121 -14.81 -8.19 19.20
CA ASN A 121 -15.75 -7.52 20.09
C ASN A 121 -16.54 -8.61 20.83
N PRO A 122 -16.44 -8.73 22.17
CA PRO A 122 -17.17 -9.76 22.89
C PRO A 122 -18.65 -9.42 22.87
N LYS A 123 -19.38 -10.02 21.93
CA LYS A 123 -20.82 -10.29 21.91
C LYS A 123 -21.63 -9.42 22.90
N ILE A 124 -22.18 -8.31 22.42
CA ILE A 124 -23.44 -7.78 22.98
C ILE A 124 -24.49 -8.87 22.72
N LYS A 125 -24.78 -9.68 23.74
CA LYS A 125 -25.97 -10.55 23.74
C LYS A 125 -27.17 -9.64 24.00
N SER A 126 -27.75 -9.08 22.95
CA SER A 126 -29.11 -8.54 23.00
C SER A 126 -30.07 -9.61 22.51
N ASP A 127 -30.61 -10.40 23.43
CA ASP A 127 -31.85 -11.14 23.19
C ASP A 127 -33.05 -10.19 23.46
N PRO A 128 -34.01 -10.05 22.53
CA PRO A 128 -35.35 -9.57 22.88
C PRO A 128 -36.45 -10.51 22.33
N PRO A 129 -37.73 -10.31 22.67
CA PRO A 129 -38.34 -9.96 23.96
C PRO A 129 -39.43 -10.99 24.35
N ASN A 130 -39.54 -11.33 25.64
CA ASN A 130 -40.65 -12.17 26.10
C ASN A 130 -41.92 -11.32 26.32
N LYS A 131 -42.88 -11.40 25.39
CA LYS A 131 -44.24 -10.85 25.52
C LYS A 131 -45.23 -11.99 25.79
N LYS A 132 -45.77 -12.14 27.01
CA LYS A 132 -47.18 -12.55 27.34
C LYS A 132 -47.49 -12.08 28.78
N ARG A 133 -48.12 -10.91 28.94
CA ARG A 133 -49.57 -10.65 29.23
C ARG A 133 -50.10 -11.24 30.55
N LEU A 134 -50.52 -10.33 31.43
CA LEU A 134 -51.42 -10.50 32.58
C LEU A 134 -52.66 -11.35 32.25
N LYS A 135 -52.98 -12.32 33.11
CA LYS A 135 -54.18 -12.36 33.97
C LYS A 135 -54.00 -13.43 35.04
#